data_AF-A0A3C1Z4J3-F1
#
_entry.id   AF-A0A3C1Z4J3-F1
#
_cell.length_a   1.000
_cell.length_b   1.000
_cell.length_c   1.000
_cell.angle_alpha   90.00
_cell.angle_beta   90.00
_cell.angle_gamma   90.00
#
_symmetry.space_group_name_H-M   'P 1'
#
loop_
_entity.id
_entity.type
_entity.pdbx_description
1 polymer ?
#
loop_
_entity_poly.entity_id
_entity_poly.type
_entity_poly.pdbx_seq_one_letter_code
_entity_poly.pdbx_strand_id
1 'polypeptide(L)'
;MIQRKRTFTALMATLGSLCLAAVVNAEPYELSKNDLTDPKGIASQDVSLFGIKLGDDEAKALDGLVNEKIPGIKAEQEATFIFLLDQRKPTGPMAGVRVQDGKVDLIFINNRFAFKTRGIFRNVLNSESPDDVRKILGKEDYGDENVMGALLAYDKQGFQVNYLGKDVNVEFSLPR
;
A
#
# COMPACT_ATOMS: atom_id res chain seq x y z
N MET A 1 59.10 -2.95 -55.24
CA MET A 1 58.12 -3.16 -56.34
C MET A 1 57.34 -4.44 -56.06
N ILE A 2 56.01 -4.35 -56.11
CA ILE A 2 55.02 -5.45 -56.32
C ILE A 2 54.83 -6.41 -55.13
N GLN A 3 53.89 -6.14 -54.20
CA GLN A 3 52.50 -6.64 -54.17
C GLN A 3 52.32 -8.13 -54.50
N ARG A 4 51.80 -8.92 -53.54
CA ARG A 4 50.48 -9.58 -53.71
C ARG A 4 49.91 -10.16 -52.41
N LYS A 5 48.65 -9.78 -52.19
CA LYS A 5 47.71 -10.10 -51.12
C LYS A 5 47.40 -11.60 -51.06
N ARG A 6 47.12 -12.13 -49.87
CA ARG A 6 46.00 -13.06 -49.63
C ARG A 6 45.40 -12.82 -48.25
N THR A 7 44.27 -12.13 -48.26
CA THR A 7 43.27 -12.04 -47.20
C THR A 7 42.62 -13.41 -47.02
N PHE A 8 42.54 -13.91 -45.78
CA PHE A 8 41.53 -14.88 -45.38
C PHE A 8 40.78 -14.30 -44.18
N THR A 9 39.52 -14.00 -44.44
CA THR A 9 38.53 -13.44 -43.54
C THR A 9 38.15 -14.50 -42.51
N ALA A 10 38.39 -14.26 -41.22
CA ALA A 10 37.99 -15.16 -40.14
C ALA A 10 36.69 -14.65 -39.48
N LEU A 11 35.62 -15.38 -39.82
CA LEU A 11 34.48 -15.84 -39.01
C LEU A 11 33.93 -14.94 -37.87
N MET A 12 32.63 -14.70 -37.98
CA MET A 12 31.76 -14.11 -36.96
C MET A 12 31.82 -14.82 -35.59
N ALA A 13 31.87 -14.03 -34.52
CA ALA A 13 31.36 -14.42 -33.22
C ALA A 13 30.38 -13.34 -32.75
N THR A 14 29.09 -13.60 -32.98
CA THR A 14 27.98 -12.88 -32.37
C THR A 14 27.93 -13.22 -30.88
N LEU A 15 28.56 -12.41 -30.03
CA LEU A 15 28.24 -12.40 -28.60
C LEU A 15 27.02 -11.50 -28.40
N GLY A 16 25.84 -12.13 -28.45
CA GLY A 16 24.61 -11.53 -27.96
C GLY A 16 24.74 -11.30 -26.46
N SER A 17 25.01 -10.06 -26.08
CA SER A 17 24.97 -9.66 -24.67
C SER A 17 23.51 -9.71 -24.23
N LEU A 18 23.15 -10.72 -23.43
CA LEU A 18 21.89 -10.76 -22.71
C LEU A 18 21.84 -9.53 -21.80
N CYS A 19 21.03 -8.54 -22.16
CA CYS A 19 20.56 -7.55 -21.21
C CYS A 19 19.75 -8.29 -20.15
N LEU A 20 20.37 -8.58 -19.01
CA LEU A 20 19.66 -8.83 -17.76
C LEU A 20 18.79 -7.58 -17.51
N ALA A 21 17.51 -7.68 -17.83
CA ALA A 21 16.53 -6.70 -17.41
C ALA A 21 16.67 -6.57 -15.90
N ALA A 22 17.00 -5.37 -15.44
CA ALA A 22 16.96 -5.04 -14.03
C ALA A 22 15.58 -5.46 -13.53
N VAL A 23 15.56 -6.38 -12.58
CA VAL A 23 14.35 -6.69 -11.81
C VAL A 23 14.08 -5.41 -11.05
N VAL A 24 13.21 -4.56 -11.61
CA VAL A 24 12.69 -3.40 -10.91
C VAL A 24 11.86 -3.98 -9.78
N ASN A 25 12.48 -4.17 -8.62
CA ASN A 25 11.73 -4.32 -7.38
C ASN A 25 10.92 -3.04 -7.27
N ALA A 26 9.60 -3.13 -7.49
CA ALA A 26 8.71 -2.04 -7.17
C ALA A 26 8.95 -1.68 -5.71
N GLU A 27 9.30 -0.42 -5.43
CA GLU A 27 9.42 0.01 -4.04
C GLU A 27 8.09 -0.28 -3.34
N PRO A 28 8.12 -0.81 -2.10
CA PRO A 28 6.93 -0.93 -1.27
C PRO A 28 6.08 0.33 -1.31
N TYR A 29 4.77 0.17 -1.51
CA TYR A 29 3.87 1.29 -1.48
C TYR A 29 3.65 1.74 -0.03
N GLU A 30 4.39 2.75 0.40
CA GLU A 30 4.24 3.34 1.72
C GLU A 30 3.16 4.43 1.70
N LEU A 31 2.08 4.18 2.44
CA LEU A 31 0.90 5.06 2.54
C LEU A 31 1.27 6.50 2.90
N SER A 32 2.34 6.69 3.68
CA SER A 32 2.78 8.01 4.14
C SER A 32 3.78 8.73 3.23
N LYS A 33 4.30 8.07 2.18
CA LYS A 33 5.43 8.58 1.41
C LYS A 33 5.19 8.64 -0.09
N ASN A 34 4.50 7.67 -0.69
CA ASN A 34 4.42 7.53 -2.14
C ASN A 34 3.13 8.15 -2.73
N ASP A 35 3.25 8.79 -3.89
CA ASP A 35 2.14 9.43 -4.60
C ASP A 35 1.56 8.55 -5.73
N LEU A 36 1.36 7.25 -5.49
CA LEU A 36 0.77 6.36 -6.50
C LEU A 36 -0.58 6.90 -7.01
N THR A 37 -0.74 6.91 -8.32
CA THR A 37 -1.94 7.44 -9.01
C THR A 37 -2.74 6.39 -9.77
N ASP A 38 -2.15 5.22 -10.06
CA ASP A 38 -2.83 4.14 -10.78
C ASP A 38 -3.52 3.16 -9.81
N PRO A 39 -4.86 3.13 -9.73
CA PRO A 39 -5.59 2.20 -8.87
C PRO A 39 -5.39 0.73 -9.24
N LYS A 40 -5.09 0.41 -10.50
CA LYS A 40 -4.96 -0.97 -10.96
C LYS A 40 -3.64 -1.63 -10.55
N GLY A 41 -2.63 -0.82 -10.25
CA GLY A 41 -1.32 -1.28 -9.78
C GLY A 41 -1.26 -1.54 -8.27
N ILE A 42 -2.35 -1.32 -7.53
CA ILE A 42 -2.38 -1.53 -6.08
C ILE A 42 -2.51 -3.02 -5.77
N ALA A 43 -1.55 -3.54 -5.03
CA ALA A 43 -1.63 -4.83 -4.36
C ALA A 43 -1.38 -4.60 -2.85
N SER A 44 -2.27 -5.10 -2.00
CA SER A 44 -2.17 -4.91 -0.55
C SER A 44 -0.90 -5.48 0.06
N GLN A 45 -0.31 -6.50 -0.56
CA GLN A 45 0.98 -7.09 -0.15
C GLN A 45 2.14 -6.09 -0.25
N ASP A 46 2.02 -5.11 -1.15
CA ASP A 46 3.03 -4.07 -1.33
C ASP A 46 2.78 -2.85 -0.45
N VAL A 47 1.58 -2.73 0.13
CA VAL A 47 1.19 -1.62 1.02
C VAL A 47 1.92 -1.70 2.35
N SER A 48 2.48 -0.59 2.80
CA SER A 48 3.04 -0.43 4.13
C SER A 48 2.52 0.81 4.86
N LEU A 49 2.47 0.71 6.19
CA LEU A 49 2.20 1.78 7.12
C LEU A 49 3.43 1.97 8.02
N PHE A 50 4.19 3.04 7.78
CA PHE A 50 5.47 3.29 8.44
C PHE A 50 6.45 2.11 8.33
N GLY A 51 6.51 1.48 7.15
CA GLY A 51 7.38 0.32 6.88
C GLY A 51 6.83 -1.03 7.36
N ILE A 52 5.68 -1.06 8.05
CA ILE A 52 5.00 -2.29 8.45
C ILE A 52 4.06 -2.76 7.34
N LYS A 53 4.18 -4.03 6.96
CA LYS A 53 3.43 -4.69 5.90
C LYS A 53 2.56 -5.82 6.44
N LEU A 54 1.61 -6.27 5.63
CA LEU A 54 0.93 -7.54 5.83
C LEU A 54 1.95 -8.69 5.84
N GLY A 55 1.83 -9.59 6.83
CA GLY A 55 2.69 -10.75 7.03
C GLY A 55 3.93 -10.51 7.91
N ASP A 56 4.26 -9.24 8.20
CA ASP A 56 5.30 -8.89 9.18
C ASP A 56 4.96 -9.46 10.55
N ASP A 57 5.98 -9.83 11.33
CA ASP A 57 5.79 -10.34 12.67
C ASP A 57 5.43 -9.23 13.67
N GLU A 58 4.85 -9.65 14.81
CA GLU A 58 4.47 -8.74 15.90
C GLU A 58 5.66 -7.91 16.40
N ALA A 59 6.86 -8.50 16.51
CA ALA A 59 8.03 -7.81 17.04
C ALA A 59 8.43 -6.62 16.15
N LYS A 60 8.42 -6.81 14.83
CA LYS A 60 8.67 -5.74 13.86
C LYS A 60 7.59 -4.67 13.93
N ALA A 61 6.31 -5.05 14.06
CA ALA A 61 5.21 -4.09 14.19
C ALA A 61 5.34 -3.24 15.48
N LEU A 62 5.69 -3.86 16.60
CA LEU A 62 5.93 -3.16 17.86
C LEU A 62 7.13 -2.22 17.75
N ASP A 63 8.21 -2.66 17.13
CA ASP A 63 9.41 -1.82 16.98
C ASP A 63 9.12 -0.59 16.11
N GLY A 64 8.57 -0.80 14.92
CA GLY A 64 8.33 0.28 13.95
C GLY A 64 7.18 1.22 14.31
N LEU A 65 6.17 0.78 15.08
CA LEU A 65 5.01 1.62 15.40
C LEU A 65 5.01 2.14 16.84
N VAL A 66 5.54 1.39 17.80
CA VAL A 66 5.49 1.74 19.22
C VAL A 66 6.83 2.29 19.72
N ASN A 67 7.93 1.62 19.40
CA ASN A 67 9.26 2.02 19.88
C ASN A 67 9.82 3.18 19.06
N GLU A 68 9.60 3.17 17.74
CA GLU A 68 9.98 4.27 16.88
C GLU A 68 9.10 5.50 17.09
N LYS A 69 9.74 6.66 17.25
CA LYS A 69 9.02 7.92 17.44
C LYS A 69 8.51 8.45 16.10
N ILE A 70 7.23 8.22 15.81
CA ILE A 70 6.58 8.80 14.64
C ILE A 70 6.06 10.22 14.96
N PRO A 71 6.51 11.28 14.25
CA PRO A 71 6.13 12.65 14.57
C PRO A 71 4.61 12.90 14.51
N GLY A 72 4.06 13.38 15.63
CA GLY A 72 2.64 13.74 15.75
C GLY A 72 1.70 12.54 15.91
N ILE A 73 2.24 11.34 16.14
CA ILE A 73 1.46 10.12 16.38
C ILE A 73 1.73 9.60 17.78
N LYS A 74 0.67 9.18 18.46
CA LYS A 74 0.75 8.34 19.66
C LYS A 74 0.34 6.93 19.27
N ALA A 75 1.18 5.94 19.56
CA ALA A 75 0.82 4.54 19.41
C ALA A 75 0.23 3.98 20.71
N GLU A 76 -0.81 3.16 20.60
CA GLU A 76 -1.47 2.47 21.70
C GLU A 76 -1.70 1.01 21.32
N GLN A 77 -1.36 0.06 22.20
CA GLN A 77 -1.64 -1.35 21.99
C GLN A 77 -2.91 -1.74 22.75
N GLU A 78 -3.87 -2.33 22.06
CA GLU A 78 -5.13 -2.79 22.64
C GLU A 78 -5.53 -4.14 22.03
N ALA A 79 -5.58 -5.18 22.87
CA ALA A 79 -5.79 -6.56 22.45
C ALA A 79 -4.86 -6.95 21.28
N THR A 80 -5.42 -7.27 20.12
CA THR A 80 -4.68 -7.66 18.90
C THR A 80 -4.27 -6.46 18.04
N PHE A 81 -4.55 -5.23 18.46
CA PHE A 81 -4.31 -4.04 17.64
C PHE A 81 -3.18 -3.18 18.17
N ILE A 82 -2.45 -2.59 17.22
CA ILE A 82 -1.57 -1.44 17.47
C ILE A 82 -2.21 -0.24 16.76
N PHE A 83 -2.80 0.65 17.55
CA PHE A 83 -3.50 1.83 17.10
C PHE A 83 -2.56 3.03 17.02
N LEU A 84 -2.73 3.81 15.96
CA LEU A 84 -2.09 5.10 15.78
C LEU A 84 -3.14 6.19 15.96
N LEU A 85 -2.90 7.08 16.93
CA LEU A 85 -3.76 8.20 17.27
C LEU A 85 -3.05 9.52 16.96
N ASP A 86 -3.82 10.57 16.67
CA ASP A 86 -3.27 11.93 16.63
C ASP A 86 -2.81 12.33 18.03
N GLN A 87 -1.51 12.62 18.17
CA GLN A 87 -0.91 12.99 19.45
C GLN A 87 -1.52 14.28 20.04
N ARG A 88 -2.00 15.20 19.20
CA ARG A 88 -2.60 16.47 19.64
C ARG A 88 -4.06 16.31 20.03
N LYS A 89 -4.77 15.34 19.43
CA LYS A 89 -6.20 15.10 19.64
C LYS A 89 -6.53 13.60 19.55
N PRO A 90 -6.26 12.81 20.60
CA PRO A 90 -6.46 11.36 20.61
C PRO A 90 -7.94 11.00 20.81
N THR A 91 -8.77 11.34 19.83
CA THR A 91 -10.24 11.10 19.86
C THR A 91 -10.65 9.76 19.23
N GLY A 92 -9.66 8.93 18.90
CA GLY A 92 -9.80 7.58 18.36
C GLY A 92 -8.65 7.23 17.42
N PRO A 93 -8.49 5.94 17.05
CA PRO A 93 -7.51 5.52 16.06
C PRO A 93 -7.78 6.20 14.72
N MET A 94 -6.70 6.62 14.06
CA MET A 94 -6.72 7.15 12.69
C MET A 94 -6.10 6.17 11.70
N ALA A 95 -5.20 5.30 12.19
CA ALA A 95 -4.60 4.21 11.46
C ALA A 95 -4.18 3.12 12.44
N GLY A 96 -3.72 1.98 11.93
CA GLY A 96 -3.13 0.94 12.77
C GLY A 96 -2.98 -0.38 12.04
N VAL A 97 -2.54 -1.37 12.79
CA VAL A 97 -2.42 -2.74 12.34
C VAL A 97 -3.13 -3.68 13.30
N ARG A 98 -3.61 -4.81 12.79
CA ARG A 98 -4.01 -5.97 13.61
C ARG A 98 -2.94 -7.04 13.49
N VAL A 99 -2.57 -7.61 14.64
CA VAL A 99 -1.71 -8.77 14.76
C VAL A 99 -2.57 -9.96 15.16
N GLN A 100 -2.63 -10.96 14.29
CA GLN A 100 -3.30 -12.23 14.54
C GLN A 100 -2.34 -13.38 14.23
N ASP A 101 -2.31 -14.40 15.08
CA ASP A 101 -1.39 -15.54 14.96
C ASP A 101 0.09 -15.13 14.81
N GLY A 102 0.47 -14.05 15.52
CA GLY A 102 1.83 -13.49 15.53
C GLY A 102 2.22 -12.71 14.28
N LYS A 103 1.27 -12.43 13.38
CA LYS A 103 1.50 -11.73 12.11
C LYS A 103 0.54 -10.58 11.91
N VAL A 104 1.00 -9.53 11.24
CA VAL A 104 0.15 -8.45 10.77
C VAL A 104 -0.77 -8.98 9.67
N ASP A 105 -2.07 -9.03 9.92
CA ASP A 105 -3.06 -9.55 8.97
C ASP A 105 -4.04 -8.48 8.47
N LEU A 106 -4.01 -7.29 9.08
CA LEU A 106 -4.77 -6.12 8.71
C LEU A 106 -3.89 -4.86 8.84
N ILE A 107 -3.97 -3.98 7.84
CA ILE A 107 -3.59 -2.57 7.98
C ILE A 107 -4.85 -1.75 7.75
N PHE A 108 -5.12 -0.76 8.59
CA PHE A 108 -6.25 0.13 8.38
C PHE A 108 -5.87 1.60 8.50
N ILE A 109 -6.56 2.46 7.74
CA ILE A 109 -6.45 3.92 7.79
C ILE A 109 -7.84 4.53 7.64
N ASN A 110 -8.06 5.72 8.18
CA ASN A 110 -9.30 6.46 7.98
C ASN A 110 -9.08 7.94 7.64
N ASN A 111 -10.17 8.64 7.36
CA ASN A 111 -10.18 10.05 6.97
C ASN A 111 -9.37 10.97 7.92
N ARG A 112 -9.26 10.62 9.22
CA ARG A 112 -8.41 11.38 10.17
C ARG A 112 -6.92 11.25 9.87
N PHE A 113 -6.48 10.20 9.19
CA PHE A 113 -5.10 9.98 8.75
C PHE A 113 -4.80 10.53 7.36
N ALA A 114 -5.80 11.11 6.67
CA ALA A 114 -5.64 11.63 5.30
C ALA A 114 -4.50 12.66 5.18
N PHE A 115 -4.24 13.45 6.24
CA PHE A 115 -3.16 14.45 6.24
C PHE A 115 -1.74 13.85 6.20
N LYS A 116 -1.60 12.58 6.57
CA LYS A 116 -0.34 11.81 6.46
C LYS A 116 -0.33 10.87 5.26
N THR A 117 -1.49 10.55 4.70
CA THR A 117 -1.61 9.66 3.54
C THR A 117 -1.24 10.39 2.25
N ARG A 118 -0.64 9.69 1.30
CA ARG A 118 -0.26 10.19 -0.02
C ARG A 118 -0.89 9.39 -1.16
N GLY A 119 -0.79 9.95 -2.36
CA GLY A 119 -1.34 9.34 -3.57
C GLY A 119 -2.84 9.09 -3.50
N ILE A 120 -3.27 8.02 -4.17
CA ILE A 120 -4.67 7.70 -4.42
C ILE A 120 -5.50 7.53 -3.14
N PHE A 121 -4.95 6.89 -2.10
CA PHE A 121 -5.70 6.69 -0.86
C PHE A 121 -5.94 7.99 -0.10
N ARG A 122 -5.11 9.02 -0.27
CA ARG A 122 -5.45 10.36 0.25
C ARG A 122 -6.75 10.87 -0.38
N ASN A 123 -6.97 10.64 -1.67
CA ASN A 123 -8.18 11.08 -2.35
C ASN A 123 -9.39 10.23 -1.93
N VAL A 124 -9.21 8.91 -1.79
CA VAL A 124 -10.24 8.01 -1.25
C VAL A 124 -10.69 8.47 0.14
N LEU A 125 -9.74 8.73 1.05
CA LEU A 125 -10.02 9.17 2.41
C LEU A 125 -10.71 10.55 2.50
N ASN A 126 -10.66 11.36 1.44
CA ASN A 126 -11.34 12.66 1.34
C ASN A 126 -12.61 12.59 0.46
N SER A 127 -13.07 11.41 0.09
CA SER A 127 -14.25 11.26 -0.76
C SER A 127 -15.53 11.71 -0.04
N GLU A 128 -16.42 12.39 -0.76
CA GLU A 128 -17.69 12.91 -0.23
C GLU A 128 -18.86 11.94 -0.49
N SER A 129 -18.62 10.87 -1.25
CA SER A 129 -19.62 9.85 -1.56
C SER A 129 -18.96 8.52 -1.99
N PRO A 130 -19.70 7.39 -1.92
CA PRO A 130 -19.25 6.13 -2.54
C PRO A 130 -18.94 6.27 -4.03
N ASP A 131 -19.68 7.12 -4.75
CA ASP A 131 -19.44 7.37 -6.17
C ASP A 131 -18.10 8.06 -6.44
N ASP A 132 -17.64 8.94 -5.55
CA ASP A 132 -16.30 9.52 -5.66
C ASP A 132 -15.21 8.48 -5.45
N VAL A 133 -15.41 7.53 -4.54
CA VAL A 133 -14.52 6.39 -4.38
C VAL A 133 -14.45 5.58 -5.67
N ARG A 134 -15.59 5.28 -6.31
CA ARG A 134 -15.65 4.54 -7.58
C ARG A 134 -15.00 5.30 -8.74
N LYS A 135 -15.07 6.64 -8.77
CA LYS A 135 -14.35 7.45 -9.77
C LYS A 135 -12.84 7.34 -9.61
N ILE A 136 -12.35 7.21 -8.37
CA ILE A 136 -10.93 7.13 -8.04
C ILE A 136 -10.40 5.71 -8.29
N LEU A 137 -11.05 4.70 -7.74
CA LEU A 137 -10.57 3.32 -7.71
C LEU A 137 -11.11 2.44 -8.83
N GLY A 138 -12.15 2.91 -9.53
CA GLY A 138 -12.95 2.09 -10.41
C GLY A 138 -14.00 1.26 -9.66
N LYS A 139 -14.66 0.39 -10.42
CA LYS A 139 -15.72 -0.48 -9.92
C LYS A 139 -15.15 -1.56 -9.00
N GLU A 140 -15.75 -1.69 -7.84
CA GLU A 140 -15.52 -2.74 -6.85
C GLU A 140 -15.91 -4.14 -7.38
N ASP A 141 -15.29 -5.19 -6.83
CA ASP A 141 -15.64 -6.58 -7.15
C ASP A 141 -17.06 -6.92 -6.67
N TYR A 142 -17.40 -6.45 -5.46
CA TYR A 142 -18.75 -6.42 -4.92
C TYR A 142 -18.87 -5.29 -3.88
N GLY A 143 -20.10 -4.90 -3.58
CA GLY A 143 -20.38 -3.92 -2.55
C GLY A 143 -21.78 -4.08 -1.98
N ASP A 144 -21.97 -3.55 -0.78
CA ASP A 144 -23.28 -3.40 -0.14
C ASP A 144 -23.45 -1.93 0.22
N GLU A 145 -24.53 -1.32 -0.27
CA GLU A 145 -24.82 0.09 -0.04
C GLU A 145 -26.23 0.20 0.55
N ASN A 146 -26.30 0.77 1.75
CA ASN A 146 -27.53 0.93 2.50
C ASN A 146 -27.54 2.29 3.20
N VAL A 147 -28.60 2.55 3.97
CA VAL A 147 -28.80 3.85 4.65
C VAL A 147 -27.64 4.20 5.61
N MET A 148 -26.94 3.21 6.15
CA MET A 148 -25.84 3.40 7.10
C MET A 148 -24.48 3.63 6.41
N GLY A 149 -24.36 3.36 5.11
CA GLY A 149 -23.11 3.50 4.39
C GLY A 149 -22.95 2.54 3.22
N ALA A 150 -21.73 2.49 2.70
CA ALA A 150 -21.32 1.59 1.64
C ALA A 150 -20.06 0.81 2.02
N LEU A 151 -20.07 -0.49 1.74
CA LEU A 151 -18.88 -1.31 1.67
C LEU A 151 -18.53 -1.51 0.18
N LEU A 152 -17.29 -1.20 -0.18
CA LEU A 152 -16.76 -1.35 -1.55
C LEU A 152 -15.54 -2.29 -1.49
N ALA A 153 -15.70 -3.54 -1.94
CA ALA A 153 -14.65 -4.55 -1.85
C ALA A 153 -13.82 -4.64 -3.13
N TYR A 154 -12.50 -4.56 -3.00
CA TYR A 154 -11.51 -4.73 -4.07
C TYR A 154 -10.65 -5.96 -3.74
N ASP A 155 -11.30 -7.12 -3.64
CA ASP A 155 -10.70 -8.36 -3.12
C ASP A 155 -9.48 -8.81 -3.93
N LYS A 156 -9.49 -8.58 -5.25
CA LYS A 156 -8.32 -8.87 -6.11
C LYS A 156 -7.09 -8.05 -5.73
N GLN A 157 -7.29 -6.81 -5.32
CA GLN A 157 -6.23 -5.92 -4.83
C GLN A 157 -5.97 -6.10 -3.34
N GLY A 158 -6.84 -6.81 -2.61
CA GLY A 158 -6.71 -7.09 -1.19
C GLY A 158 -7.05 -5.91 -0.28
N PHE A 159 -8.03 -5.09 -0.65
CA PHE A 159 -8.51 -4.05 0.25
C PHE A 159 -10.00 -3.77 0.08
N GLN A 160 -10.59 -3.13 1.07
CA GLN A 160 -11.97 -2.63 1.01
C GLN A 160 -12.03 -1.18 1.50
N VAL A 161 -13.06 -0.46 1.04
CA VAL A 161 -13.40 0.87 1.52
C VAL A 161 -14.75 0.80 2.23
N ASN A 162 -14.76 1.20 3.50
CA ASN A 162 -15.97 1.34 4.31
C ASN A 162 -16.32 2.83 4.40
N TYR A 163 -17.38 3.24 3.71
CA TYR A 163 -17.92 4.60 3.73
C TYR A 163 -19.11 4.66 4.69
N LEU A 164 -18.94 5.24 5.87
CA LEU A 164 -19.92 5.27 6.95
C LEU A 164 -20.37 6.71 7.22
N GLY A 165 -21.25 7.22 6.36
CA GLY A 165 -21.78 8.58 6.44
C GLY A 165 -20.74 9.66 6.15
N LYS A 166 -19.85 9.97 7.10
CA LYS A 166 -18.73 10.92 6.93
C LYS A 166 -17.36 10.30 7.18
N ASP A 167 -17.34 9.09 7.74
CA ASP A 167 -16.10 8.38 8.03
C ASP A 167 -15.78 7.44 6.88
N VAL A 168 -14.61 7.64 6.28
CA VAL A 168 -14.08 6.75 5.24
C VAL A 168 -12.95 5.96 5.86
N ASN A 169 -13.04 4.63 5.82
CA ASN A 169 -12.00 3.72 6.27
C ASN A 169 -11.53 2.87 5.09
N VAL A 170 -10.24 2.61 5.02
CA VAL A 170 -9.64 1.66 4.09
C VAL A 170 -8.97 0.58 4.91
N GLU A 171 -9.30 -0.67 4.59
CA GLU A 171 -8.75 -1.85 5.25
C GLU A 171 -8.03 -2.70 4.21
N PHE A 172 -6.76 -2.98 4.45
CA PHE A 172 -5.92 -3.83 3.64
C PHE A 172 -5.76 -5.18 4.32
N SER A 173 -5.97 -6.25 3.57
CA SER A 173 -5.74 -7.63 3.98
C SER A 173 -5.08 -8.39 2.84
N LEU A 174 -4.63 -9.62 3.08
CA LEU A 174 -4.17 -10.45 1.96
C LEU A 174 -5.33 -10.66 0.95
N PRO A 175 -5.07 -10.61 -0.37
CA PRO A 175 -6.09 -10.89 -1.39
C PRO A 175 -6.74 -12.26 -1.18
N ARG A 176 -8.02 -12.37 -1.53
CA ARG A 176 -8.83 -13.60 -1.38
C ARG A 176 -9.11 -14.27 -2.72
#